data_AF-A0A2E5JQD5-F1
#
_entry.id   AF-A0A2E5JQD5-F1
#
_cell.length_a   1.000
_cell.length_b   1.000
_cell.length_c   1.000
_cell.angle_alpha   90.00
_cell.angle_beta   90.00
_cell.angle_gamma   90.00
#
_symmetry.space_group_name_H-M   'P 1'
#
loop_
_entity.id
_entity.type
_entity.pdbx_description
1 polymer ?
#
loop_
_entity_poly.entity_id
_entity_poly.type
_entity_poly.pdbx_seq_one_letter_code
_entity_poly.pdbx_strand_id
1 'polypeptide(L)' 'MFNLGPWEIILILLVVLLLFGAKRLPELAKGLGQGIKEFKGAMSEAKQEIEDATDVENSDSKKKEADKSAAD' A
#
# COMPACT_ATOMS: atom_id res chain seq x y z
N MET A 1 23.93 -25.48 -0.71
CA MET A 1 23.18 -24.89 -1.84
C MET A 1 21.83 -25.60 -1.92
N PHE A 2 20.77 -24.99 -1.39
CA PHE A 2 19.41 -25.50 -1.53
C PHE A 2 18.85 -25.01 -2.86
N ASN A 3 18.87 -25.87 -3.87
CA ASN A 3 18.12 -25.64 -5.10
C ASN A 3 16.68 -26.09 -4.85
N LEU A 4 15.84 -25.18 -4.38
CA LEU A 4 14.39 -25.42 -4.31
C LEU A 4 13.83 -25.34 -5.73
N GLY A 5 13.68 -26.50 -6.36
CA GLY A 5 13.05 -26.62 -7.66
C GLY A 5 11.53 -26.45 -7.56
N PRO A 6 10.85 -26.26 -8.71
CA PRO A 6 9.38 -26.23 -8.76
C PRO A 6 8.73 -27.46 -8.13
N TRP A 7 9.39 -28.62 -8.21
CA TRP A 7 8.93 -29.89 -7.64
C TRP A 7 8.94 -29.90 -6.12
N GLU A 8 10.01 -29.41 -5.49
CA GLU A 8 10.15 -29.29 -4.05
C GLU A 8 9.13 -28.30 -3.49
N ILE A 9 8.91 -27.18 -4.19
CA ILE A 9 7.89 -26.20 -3.81
C ILE A 9 6.50 -26.84 -3.80
N ILE A 10 6.16 -27.65 -4.81
CA ILE A 10 4.89 -28.37 -4.88
C ILE A 10 4.72 -29.38 -3.75
N LEU A 11 5.79 -30.10 -3.38
CA LEU A 11 5.77 -31.04 -2.25
C LEU A 11 5.53 -30.32 -0.92
N ILE A 12 6.18 -29.18 -0.70
CA ILE A 12 5.97 -28.36 0.49
C ILE A 12 4.53 -27.84 0.52
N LEU A 13 4.02 -27.34 -0.62
CA LEU A 13 2.64 -26.87 -0.75
C LEU A 13 1.65 -27.99 -0.43
N LEU A 14 1.91 -29.22 -0.88
CA LEU A 14 1.07 -30.38 -0.62
C LEU A 14 1.04 -30.72 0.88
N VAL A 15 2.20 -30.72 1.56
CA VAL A 15 2.28 -30.93 3.01
C VAL A 15 1.51 -29.86 3.77
N VAL A 16 1.69 -28.58 3.40
CA VAL A 16 0.94 -27.46 3.99
C VAL A 16 -0.56 -27.63 3.75
N LEU A 17 -0.97 -28.05 2.54
CA LEU A 17 -2.37 -28.33 2.22
C LEU A 17 -2.95 -29.49 3.02
N LEU A 18 -2.17 -30.51 3.36
CA LEU A 18 -2.62 -31.62 4.20
C LEU A 18 -2.79 -31.18 5.67
N LEU A 19 -1.90 -30.34 6.18
CA LEU A 19 -1.96 -29.83 7.56
C LEU A 19 -3.09 -28.82 7.76
N PHE A 20 -3.19 -27.84 6.87
CA PHE A 20 -4.15 -26.73 7.00
C PHE A 20 -5.44 -26.99 6.21
N GLY A 21 -5.43 -27.84 5.19
CA GLY A 21 -6.55 -28.08 4.30
C GLY A 21 -6.59 -27.11 3.10
N ALA A 22 -6.97 -27.62 1.93
CA ALA A 22 -7.10 -26.83 0.70
C ALA A 22 -8.12 -25.68 0.78
N LYS A 23 -9.06 -25.74 1.73
CA LYS A 23 -10.06 -24.67 1.96
C LYS A 23 -9.53 -23.53 2.84
N ARG A 24 -8.60 -23.79 3.76
CA ARG A 24 -8.12 -22.77 4.72
C ARG A 24 -7.14 -21.80 4.10
N LEU A 25 -6.25 -22.27 3.22
CA LEU A 25 -5.27 -21.41 2.56
C LEU A 25 -5.92 -20.25 1.75
N PRO A 26 -6.93 -20.49 0.87
CA PRO A 26 -7.59 -19.40 0.15
C PRO A 26 -8.49 -18.54 1.03
N GLU A 27 -9.06 -19.10 2.10
CA GLU A 27 -9.88 -18.37 3.08
C GLU A 27 -9.02 -17.35 3.86
N LEU A 28 -7.85 -17.79 4.33
CA LEU A 28 -6.85 -16.92 4.96
C LEU A 28 -6.33 -15.87 3.98
N ALA A 29 -5.98 -16.26 2.75
CA ALA A 29 -5.50 -15.32 1.73
C ALA A 29 -6.54 -14.25 1.38
N LYS A 30 -7.83 -14.61 1.31
CA LYS A 30 -8.93 -13.66 1.11
C LYS A 30 -9.03 -12.67 2.27
N GLY A 31 -9.00 -13.14 3.51
CA GLY A 31 -9.05 -12.27 4.69
C GLY A 31 -7.85 -11.32 4.78
N LEU A 32 -6.64 -11.84 4.57
CA LEU A 32 -5.41 -11.04 4.53
C LEU A 32 -5.42 -10.03 3.38
N GLY A 33 -5.90 -10.43 2.20
CA GLY A 33 -6.00 -9.57 1.03
C GLY A 33 -6.99 -8.43 1.21
N GLN A 34 -8.14 -8.69 1.86
CA GLN A 34 -9.09 -7.64 2.24
C GLN A 34 -8.48 -6.67 3.24
N GLY A 35 -7.84 -7.17 4.30
CA GLY A 35 -7.17 -6.33 5.30
C GLY A 35 -6.05 -5.46 4.71
N ILE A 36 -5.21 -6.01 3.84
CA ILE A 36 -4.16 -5.23 3.15
C ILE A 36 -4.78 -4.16 2.23
N LYS A 37 -5.89 -4.47 1.55
CA LYS A 37 -6.57 -3.52 0.67
C LYS A 37 -7.15 -2.34 1.47
N GLU A 38 -7.83 -2.61 2.57
CA GLU A 38 -8.38 -1.58 3.47
C GLU A 38 -7.28 -0.76 4.10
N PHE A 39 -6.21 -1.40 4.59
CA PHE A 39 -5.05 -0.72 5.16
C PHE A 39 -4.39 0.22 4.14
N LYS A 40 -4.21 -0.23 2.90
CA LYS A 40 -3.63 0.60 1.83
C LYS A 40 -4.55 1.76 1.44
N GLY A 41 -5.87 1.55 1.45
CA GLY A 41 -6.86 2.62 1.22
C GLY A 41 -6.75 3.71 2.29
N ALA A 42 -6.83 3.33 3.56
CA ALA A 42 -6.72 4.26 4.69
C ALA A 42 -5.36 4.99 4.72
N MET A 43 -4.26 4.30 4.40
CA MET A 43 -2.94 4.93 4.31
C MET A 43 -2.86 5.94 3.16
N SER A 44 -3.52 5.67 2.03
CA SER A 44 -3.56 6.58 0.89
C SER A 44 -4.40 7.82 1.18
N GLU A 45 -5.56 7.66 1.82
CA GLU A 45 -6.41 8.77 2.26
C GLU A 45 -5.68 9.65 3.27
N ALA A 46 -5.06 9.05 4.29
CA ALA A 46 -4.26 9.78 5.28
C ALA A 46 -3.09 10.53 4.63
N LYS A 47 -2.41 9.93 3.64
CA LYS A 47 -1.34 10.61 2.90
C LYS A 47 -1.88 11.82 2.13
N GLN A 48 -3.04 11.67 1.49
CA GLN A 48 -3.67 12.73 0.70
C GLN A 48 -4.16 13.89 1.58
N GLU A 49 -4.75 13.60 2.74
CA GLU A 49 -5.16 14.61 3.72
C GLU A 49 -3.96 15.42 4.25
N ILE A 50 -2.82 14.76 4.48
CA ILE A 50 -1.57 15.44 4.88
C ILE A 50 -1.03 16.29 3.72
N GLU A 51 -1.03 15.78 2.48
CA GLU A 51 -0.60 16.53 1.29
C GLU A 51 -1.47 17.76 1.05
N ASP A 52 -2.80 17.61 1.09
CA ASP A 52 -3.76 18.71 0.94
C ASP A 52 -3.59 19.74 2.06
N ALA A 53 -3.39 19.32 3.32
CA ALA A 53 -3.12 20.23 4.44
C ALA A 53 -1.80 21.00 4.28
N THR A 54 -0.78 20.39 3.65
CA THR A 54 0.50 21.06 3.37
C THR A 54 0.48 21.95 2.13
N ASP A 55 -0.41 21.71 1.16
CA ASP A 55 -0.54 22.54 -0.05
C ASP A 55 -1.27 23.87 0.23
N VAL A 56 -2.14 23.91 1.24
CA VAL A 56 -2.78 25.17 1.69
C VAL A 56 -1.73 26.18 2.20
N GLU A 57 -0.62 25.71 2.79
CA GLU A 57 0.45 26.57 3.30
C GLU A 57 1.40 27.08 2.19
N ASN A 58 1.50 26.39 1.05
CA ASN A 58 2.37 26.79 -0.06
C ASN A 58 1.67 27.74 -1.07
N SER A 59 0.34 27.70 -1.16
CA SER A 59 -0.43 28.55 -2.09
C SER A 59 -0.50 30.03 -1.68
N ASP A 60 -0.30 30.37 -0.40
CA ASP A 60 -0.29 31.77 0.06
C ASP A 60 1.04 32.52 -0.19
N SER A 61 2.12 31.78 -0.46
CA SER A 61 3.45 32.38 -0.68
C SER A 61 3.64 32.91 -2.11
N LYS A 62 2.89 32.40 -3.10
CA LYS A 62 3.06 32.77 -4.51
C LYS A 62 2.29 34.04 -4.94
N LYS A 63 1.37 34.54 -4.10
CA LYS A 63 0.57 35.76 -4.38
C LYS A 63 1.24 37.06 -3.93
N LYS A 64 2.29 37.01 -3.09
CA LYS A 64 2.98 38.22 -2.58
C LYS A 64 4.13 38.74 -3.46
N GLU A 65 4.60 37.99 -4.46
CA GLU A 65 5.69 38.44 -5.35
C GLU A 65 5.19 39.19 -6.60
N ALA A 66 3.94 39.02 -7.01
CA ALA A 66 3.41 39.69 -8.21
C ALA A 66 3.03 41.17 -7.99
N ASP A 67 2.85 41.62 -6.75
CA ASP A 67 2.38 42.99 -6.43
C ASP A 67 3.54 43.99 -6.19
N LYS A 68 4.78 43.51 -5.99
CA LYS A 68 5.95 44.38 -5.77
C LYS A 68 6.74 44.72 -7.04
N SER A 69 6.47 44.05 -8.17
CA SER A 69 7.17 44.31 -9.44
C SER A 69 6.50 45.37 -10.32
N ALA A 70 5.33 45.88 -9.95
CA ALA A 70 4.57 46.87 -10.74
C ALA A 70 4.68 48.31 -10.19
N ALA A 71 5.48 48.52 -9.14
CA ALA A 71 5.62 49.82 -8.46
C ALA A 71 7.01 50.47 -8.60
N ASP A 72 7.93 49.89 -9.39
CA ASP A 72 9.22 50.48 -9.79
C ASP A 72 9.22 50.84 -11.28
#